data_AF-A0A7S3DW99-F1
#
_entry.id   AF-A0A7S3DW99-F1
#
_cell.length_a   1.000
_cell.length_b   1.000
_cell.length_c   1.000
_cell.angle_alpha   90.00
_cell.angle_beta   90.00
_cell.angle_gamma   90.00
#
_symmetry.space_group_name_H-M   'P 1'
#
loop_
_entity.id
_entity.type
_entity.pdbx_description
1 polymer ?
#
loop_
_entity_poly.entity_id
_entity_poly.type
_entity_poly.pdbx_seq_one_letter_code
_entity_poly.pdbx_strand_id
1 'polypeptide(L)'
;YGDAAKSLLMLPKEYFGTFDLVLVDLSETIMSNTVTKGLDIMGALSLLLKPDGIFVKNEMYFEHLSEIFQHTLQVHYYDVPLVCSQVMILGSNSIDFLNVDLTDHDVPTMLDPIGEVDHNFQVVHD
;
A
#
# COMPACT_ATOMS: atom_id res chain seq x y z
N TYR A 1 17.14 -1.70 -15.36
CA TYR A 1 16.39 -2.09 -14.16
C TYR A 1 17.21 -1.69 -12.95
N GLY A 2 16.75 -0.63 -12.28
CA GLY A 2 17.49 0.11 -11.27
C GLY A 2 17.23 -0.44 -9.87
N ASP A 3 18.27 -0.41 -9.05
CA ASP A 3 18.16 -0.67 -7.62
C ASP A 3 17.28 0.43 -6.99
N ALA A 4 16.14 0.03 -6.40
CA ALA A 4 15.17 0.95 -5.83
C ALA A 4 15.78 1.76 -4.66
N ALA A 5 16.65 1.15 -3.86
CA ALA A 5 17.35 1.84 -2.78
C ALA A 5 18.27 2.94 -3.32
N LYS A 6 18.97 2.67 -4.44
CA LYS A 6 19.81 3.69 -5.10
C LYS A 6 18.96 4.79 -5.77
N SER A 7 17.85 4.41 -6.39
CA SER A 7 16.99 5.34 -7.13
C SER A 7 16.28 6.31 -6.19
N LEU A 8 15.89 5.84 -5.00
CA LEU A 8 15.27 6.67 -3.96
C LEU A 8 16.19 7.79 -3.49
N LEU A 9 17.49 7.53 -3.37
CA LEU A 9 18.50 8.54 -3.03
C LEU A 9 18.75 9.57 -4.15
N MET A 10 18.27 9.30 -5.36
CA MET A 10 18.39 10.20 -6.51
C MET A 10 17.16 11.08 -6.71
N LEU A 11 16.07 10.85 -5.98
CA LEU A 11 14.87 11.67 -6.10
C LEU A 11 15.16 13.10 -5.61
N PRO A 12 14.62 14.13 -6.31
CA PRO A 12 14.69 15.50 -5.83
C PRO A 12 14.06 15.63 -4.44
N LYS A 13 14.64 16.46 -3.57
CA LYS A 13 14.16 16.58 -2.18
C LYS A 13 12.74 17.13 -2.10
N GLU A 14 12.37 17.96 -3.06
CA GLU A 14 11.05 18.55 -3.22
C GLU A 14 9.95 17.53 -3.51
N TYR A 15 10.28 16.26 -3.81
CA TYR A 15 9.30 15.20 -4.05
C TYR A 15 8.85 14.52 -2.75
N PHE A 16 9.62 14.65 -1.67
CA PHE A 16 9.26 14.06 -0.38
C PHE A 16 8.05 14.79 0.21
N GLY A 17 7.05 14.02 0.68
CA GLY A 17 5.81 14.57 1.18
C GLY A 17 4.87 15.13 0.11
N THR A 18 4.97 14.67 -1.15
CA THR A 18 4.18 15.24 -2.27
C THR A 18 3.34 14.24 -3.04
N PHE A 19 3.43 12.95 -2.75
CA PHE A 19 2.64 11.94 -3.43
C PHE A 19 1.37 11.62 -2.65
N ASP A 20 0.25 11.51 -3.37
CA ASP A 20 -1.03 11.03 -2.83
C ASP A 20 -1.04 9.50 -2.72
N LEU A 21 -0.27 8.82 -3.57
CA LEU A 21 -0.18 7.36 -3.61
C LEU A 21 1.26 6.91 -3.88
N VAL A 22 1.73 5.93 -3.11
CA VAL A 22 2.99 5.21 -3.36
C VAL A 22 2.65 3.72 -3.47
N LEU A 23 2.74 3.18 -4.68
CA LEU A 23 2.57 1.76 -4.98
C LEU A 23 3.96 1.10 -5.03
N VAL A 24 4.19 0.12 -4.17
CA VAL A 24 5.42 -0.65 -4.12
C VAL A 24 5.17 -2.03 -4.69
N ASP A 25 5.78 -2.29 -5.85
CA ASP A 25 5.84 -3.61 -6.49
C ASP A 25 7.30 -4.08 -6.49
N LEU A 26 7.77 -4.49 -5.31
CA LEU A 26 9.12 -5.01 -5.11
C LEU A 26 9.02 -6.39 -4.46
N SER A 27 9.76 -7.36 -5.00
CA SER A 27 9.87 -8.69 -4.40
C SER A 27 10.60 -8.63 -3.05
N GLU A 28 10.23 -9.51 -2.11
CA GLU A 28 10.82 -9.60 -0.75
C GLU A 28 12.35 -9.47 -0.68
N THR A 29 13.07 -10.10 -1.62
CA THR A 29 14.55 -10.10 -1.64
C THR A 29 15.15 -8.69 -1.70
N ILE A 30 14.43 -7.73 -2.32
CA ILE A 30 14.87 -6.34 -2.44
C ILE A 30 14.52 -5.54 -1.18
N MET A 31 13.49 -5.95 -0.43
CA MET A 31 13.00 -5.28 0.77
C MET A 31 13.95 -5.41 1.96
N SER A 32 14.76 -6.48 2.00
CA SER A 32 15.80 -6.67 3.01
C SER A 32 16.99 -5.70 2.90
N ASN A 33 17.05 -4.88 1.84
CA ASN A 33 18.11 -3.90 1.67
C ASN A 33 17.85 -2.64 2.51
N THR A 34 18.85 -2.27 3.30
CA THR A 34 18.85 -0.99 4.03
C THR A 34 19.20 0.16 3.09
N VAL A 35 18.42 1.24 3.12
CA VAL A 35 18.66 2.45 2.31
C VAL A 35 19.68 3.35 3.00
N THR A 36 19.58 3.49 4.33
CA THR A 36 20.58 4.15 5.19
C THR A 36 20.66 3.44 6.55
N LYS A 37 21.59 3.85 7.43
CA LYS A 37 21.66 3.32 8.81
C LYS A 37 20.38 3.68 9.56
N GLY A 38 19.50 2.69 9.77
CA GLY A 38 18.26 2.83 10.53
C GLY A 38 17.02 3.18 9.71
N LEU A 39 17.10 3.22 8.38
CA LEU A 39 15.94 3.39 7.51
C LEU A 39 15.95 2.29 6.43
N ASP A 40 14.99 1.38 6.55
CA ASP A 40 14.70 0.40 5.51
C ASP A 40 14.01 1.07 4.30
N ILE A 41 13.80 0.29 3.25
CA ILE A 41 13.20 0.80 2.02
C ILE A 41 11.73 1.21 2.18
N MET A 42 10.97 0.57 3.08
CA MET A 42 9.56 0.90 3.33
C MET A 42 9.43 2.24 4.01
N GLY A 43 10.18 2.44 5.10
CA GLY A 43 10.25 3.70 5.82
C GLY A 43 10.81 4.84 4.96
N ALA A 44 11.73 4.55 4.03
CA ALA A 44 12.22 5.57 3.12
C ALA A 44 11.19 5.94 2.04
N LEU A 45 10.45 4.97 1.50
CA LEU A 45 9.39 5.19 0.51
C LEU A 45 8.16 5.87 1.14
N SER A 46 7.85 5.60 2.40
CA SER A 46 6.73 6.25 3.09
C SER A 46 6.91 7.76 3.22
N LEU A 47 8.15 8.26 3.29
CA LEU A 47 8.45 9.69 3.33
C LEU A 47 8.09 10.44 2.03
N LEU A 48 7.80 9.72 0.94
CA LEU A 48 7.29 10.33 -0.29
C LEU A 48 5.83 10.78 -0.15
N LEU A 49 5.07 10.17 0.76
CA LEU A 49 3.65 10.44 0.93
C LEU A 49 3.39 11.76 1.65
N LYS A 50 2.37 12.47 1.18
CA LYS A 50 1.72 13.53 1.97
C LYS A 50 1.10 12.94 3.26
N PRO A 51 0.76 13.77 4.26
CA PRO A 51 0.11 13.29 5.49
C PRO A 51 -1.20 12.50 5.28
N ASP A 52 -1.88 12.76 4.16
CA ASP A 52 -3.11 12.11 3.70
C ASP A 52 -2.91 11.09 2.57
N GLY A 53 -1.65 10.79 2.24
CA GLY A 53 -1.33 9.81 1.22
C GLY A 53 -1.63 8.36 1.64
N ILE A 54 -1.70 7.50 0.63
CA ILE A 54 -1.89 6.05 0.78
C ILE A 54 -0.62 5.34 0.31
N PHE A 55 -0.12 4.44 1.14
CA PHE A 55 0.92 3.48 0.78
C PHE A 55 0.28 2.16 0.39
N VAL A 56 0.75 1.51 -0.67
CA VAL A 56 0.26 0.19 -1.07
C VAL A 56 1.43 -0.75 -1.37
N LYS A 57 1.41 -1.95 -0.78
CA LYS A 57 2.36 -3.04 -1.07
C LYS A 57 1.62 -4.29 -1.54
N ASN A 58 2.12 -4.94 -2.56
CA ASN A 58 1.54 -6.15 -3.15
C ASN A 58 1.98 -7.48 -2.51
N GLU A 59 2.45 -7.49 -1.26
CA GLU A 59 2.86 -8.71 -0.56
C GLU A 59 2.57 -8.59 0.95
N MET A 60 2.71 -9.70 1.68
CA MET A 60 2.41 -9.79 3.10
C MET A 60 3.51 -9.11 3.97
N TYR A 61 3.23 -7.88 4.40
CA TYR A 61 4.08 -7.04 5.26
C TYR A 61 3.27 -6.29 6.35
N PHE A 62 2.14 -6.84 6.81
CA PHE A 62 1.16 -6.11 7.62
C PHE A 62 1.76 -5.57 8.92
N GLU A 63 2.45 -6.43 9.67
CA GLU A 63 3.11 -6.05 10.94
C GLU A 63 4.13 -4.92 10.75
N HIS A 64 4.92 -4.97 9.68
CA HIS A 64 5.92 -3.93 9.44
C HIS A 64 5.27 -2.62 8.96
N LEU A 65 4.19 -2.70 8.17
CA LEU A 65 3.47 -1.51 7.72
C LEU A 65 2.74 -0.82 8.89
N SER A 66 2.26 -1.57 9.89
CA SER A 66 1.58 -1.01 11.08
C SER A 66 2.54 -0.34 12.07
N GLU A 67 3.84 -0.60 11.97
CA GLU A 67 4.87 0.18 12.67
C GLU A 67 5.10 1.56 12.02
N ILE A 68 4.77 1.71 10.73
CA ILE A 68 5.00 2.92 9.94
C ILE A 68 3.75 3.82 9.89
N PHE A 69 2.56 3.21 9.79
CA PHE A 69 1.29 3.92 9.59
C PHE A 69 0.29 3.66 10.71
N GLN A 70 -0.48 4.69 11.06
CA GLN A 70 -1.53 4.61 12.08
C GLN A 70 -2.70 3.71 11.65
N HIS A 71 -3.10 3.78 10.39
CA HIS A 71 -4.19 3.01 9.83
C HIS A 71 -3.63 2.07 8.77
N THR A 72 -3.84 0.77 8.97
CA THR A 72 -3.40 -0.27 8.02
C THR A 72 -4.56 -1.18 7.67
N LEU A 73 -4.57 -1.64 6.43
CA LEU A 73 -5.58 -2.56 5.90
C LEU A 73 -4.90 -3.68 5.14
N GLN A 74 -5.38 -4.90 5.31
CA GLN A 74 -4.98 -6.02 4.48
C GLN A 74 -6.15 -6.52 3.64
N VAL A 75 -5.96 -6.51 2.32
CA VAL A 75 -6.91 -7.07 1.35
C VAL A 75 -6.36 -8.40 0.87
N HIS A 76 -7.06 -9.48 1.22
CA HIS A 76 -6.76 -10.83 0.73
C HIS A 76 -7.69 -11.17 -0.43
N TYR A 77 -7.09 -11.54 -1.55
CA TYR A 77 -7.81 -12.02 -2.71
C TYR A 77 -7.48 -13.50 -2.94
N TYR A 78 -8.47 -14.36 -2.77
CA TYR A 78 -8.35 -15.81 -2.94
C TYR A 78 -8.61 -16.22 -4.39
N ASP A 79 -8.21 -17.44 -4.72
CA ASP A 79 -8.44 -18.09 -6.01
C ASP A 79 -7.90 -17.31 -7.22
N VAL A 80 -6.78 -16.62 -7.02
CA VAL A 80 -6.08 -15.91 -8.11
C VAL A 80 -5.46 -16.95 -9.05
N PRO A 81 -5.78 -16.93 -10.35
CA PRO A 81 -5.13 -17.81 -11.30
C PRO A 81 -3.61 -17.63 -11.23
N LEU A 82 -2.87 -18.75 -11.35
CA LEU A 82 -1.40 -18.83 -11.29
C LEU A 82 -0.77 -18.70 -9.89
N VAL A 83 -1.24 -17.82 -9.01
CA VAL A 83 -0.61 -17.54 -7.69
C VAL A 83 -1.43 -17.99 -6.48
N CYS A 84 -2.63 -18.56 -6.70
CA CYS A 84 -3.58 -19.07 -5.72
C CYS A 84 -4.19 -18.01 -4.78
N SER A 85 -3.37 -17.15 -4.19
CA SER A 85 -3.80 -16.04 -3.34
C SER A 85 -2.91 -14.83 -3.54
N GLN A 86 -3.50 -13.64 -3.55
CA GLN A 86 -2.79 -12.37 -3.60
C GLN A 86 -3.13 -11.55 -2.36
N VAL A 87 -2.14 -10.86 -1.81
CA VAL A 87 -2.32 -9.93 -0.69
C VAL A 87 -1.94 -8.54 -1.14
N MET A 88 -2.75 -7.55 -0.78
CA MET A 88 -2.39 -6.14 -0.86
C MET A 88 -2.52 -5.53 0.51
N ILE A 89 -1.53 -4.74 0.90
CA ILE A 89 -1.53 -4.04 2.18
C ILE A 89 -1.50 -2.56 1.93
N LEU A 90 -2.40 -1.86 2.60
CA LEU A 90 -2.53 -0.43 2.52
C LEU A 90 -2.16 0.19 3.87
N GLY A 91 -1.56 1.37 3.82
CA GLY A 91 -1.20 2.16 5.00
C GLY A 91 -1.48 3.64 4.80
N SER A 92 -2.02 4.30 5.81
CA SER A 92 -2.18 5.76 5.86
C SER A 92 -2.10 6.27 7.29
N ASN A 93 -1.70 7.53 7.46
CA ASN A 93 -1.68 8.17 8.78
C ASN A 93 -2.97 8.92 9.12
N SER A 94 -3.86 9.13 8.15
CA SER A 94 -5.10 9.89 8.37
C SER A 94 -6.36 9.23 7.82
N ILE A 95 -6.23 8.27 6.91
CA ILE A 95 -7.38 7.56 6.33
C ILE A 95 -7.62 6.27 7.11
N ASP A 96 -8.76 6.22 7.81
CA ASP A 96 -9.32 4.97 8.32
C ASP A 96 -10.08 4.27 7.18
N PHE A 97 -9.49 3.19 6.67
CA PHE A 97 -10.03 2.46 5.52
C PHE A 97 -11.35 1.73 5.79
N LEU A 98 -11.70 1.48 7.06
CA LEU A 98 -12.90 0.72 7.42
C LEU A 98 -14.11 1.62 7.67
N ASN A 99 -13.88 2.84 8.13
CA ASN A 99 -14.91 3.76 8.60
C ASN A 99 -15.08 5.00 7.70
N VAL A 100 -14.75 4.90 6.42
CA VAL A 100 -14.89 6.01 5.45
C VAL A 100 -16.21 5.95 4.68
N ASP A 101 -16.77 7.12 4.39
CA ASP A 101 -17.91 7.25 3.48
C ASP A 101 -17.49 6.93 2.03
N LEU A 102 -18.18 5.98 1.40
CA LEU A 102 -17.94 5.66 -0.01
C LEU A 102 -18.43 6.82 -0.89
N THR A 103 -17.56 7.27 -1.80
CA THR A 103 -17.88 8.31 -2.78
C THR A 103 -18.14 7.67 -4.14
N ASP A 104 -19.31 7.95 -4.72
CA ASP A 104 -19.58 7.61 -6.12
C ASP A 104 -18.83 8.57 -7.04
N HIS A 105 -17.97 8.02 -7.90
CA HIS A 105 -17.16 8.77 -8.85
C HIS A 105 -17.76 8.79 -10.27
N ASP A 106 -19.00 8.30 -10.46
CA ASP A 106 -19.73 8.28 -11.74
C ASP A 106 -18.91 7.61 -12.87
N VAL A 107 -18.25 6.50 -12.54
CA VAL A 107 -17.38 5.77 -13.47
C VAL A 107 -18.18 4.67 -14.17
N PRO A 108 -18.24 4.64 -15.52
CA PRO A 108 -19.15 3.76 -16.27
C PRO A 108 -18.81 2.26 -16.22
N THR A 109 -17.63 1.88 -15.73
CA THR A 109 -17.20 0.48 -15.61
C THR A 109 -17.11 0.08 -14.15
N MET A 110 -18.20 -0.44 -13.60
CA MET A 110 -18.09 -1.33 -12.44
C MET A 110 -17.59 -2.68 -12.94
N LEU A 111 -16.49 -3.18 -12.37
CA LEU A 111 -16.36 -4.62 -12.23
C LEU A 111 -17.58 -5.03 -11.39
N ASP A 112 -18.44 -5.89 -11.93
CA ASP A 112 -19.52 -6.48 -11.13
C ASP A 112 -18.89 -6.99 -9.84
N PRO A 113 -19.35 -6.51 -8.66
CA PRO A 113 -18.85 -7.08 -7.43
C PRO A 113 -19.20 -8.57 -7.45
N ILE A 114 -18.29 -9.42 -6.99
CA ILE A 114 -18.46 -10.88 -6.95
C ILE A 114 -19.71 -11.28 -6.09
N GLY A 115 -20.39 -10.32 -5.47
CA GLY A 115 -21.76 -10.33 -4.99
C GLY A 115 -22.12 -8.96 -4.42
N GLU A 116 -23.35 -8.77 -3.92
CA GLU A 116 -23.65 -7.61 -3.05
C GLU A 116 -22.76 -7.71 -1.80
N VAL A 117 -21.84 -6.76 -1.62
CA VAL A 117 -21.03 -6.65 -0.40
C VAL A 117 -21.92 -6.02 0.67
N ASP A 118 -22.52 -6.83 1.54
CA ASP A 118 -23.45 -6.38 2.58
C ASP A 118 -22.72 -5.56 3.66
N HIS A 119 -21.43 -5.84 3.90
CA HIS A 119 -20.55 -5.13 4.84
C HIS A 119 -19.10 -5.12 4.34
N ASN A 120 -18.38 -4.03 4.63
CA ASN A 120 -16.96 -3.82 4.25
C ASN A 120 -16.01 -4.95 4.72
N PHE A 121 -16.38 -5.68 5.77
CA PHE A 121 -15.61 -6.81 6.33
C PHE A 121 -15.71 -8.11 5.52
N GLN A 122 -16.57 -8.21 4.50
CA GLN A 122 -16.70 -9.45 3.72
C GLN A 122 -15.50 -9.75 2.82
N VAL A 123 -14.77 -8.71 2.42
CA VAL A 123 -13.62 -8.80 1.50
C VAL A 123 -12.33 -8.23 2.10
N VAL A 124 -12.39 -7.77 3.34
CA VAL A 124 -11.29 -7.09 4.05
C VAL A 124 -11.07 -7.77 5.40
N HIS A 125 -9.82 -8.14 5.70
CA HIS A 125 -9.44 -8.75 6.97
C HIS A 125 -8.52 -7.79 7.74
N ASP A 126 -8.77 -7.66 9.04
CA ASP A 126 -7.91 -6.96 10.02
C ASP A 126 -6.76 -7.88 10.45
#